data_AF-G3CKV9-F1
#
_entry.id   AF-G3CKV9-F1
#
_cell.length_a   1.000
_cell.length_b   1.000
_cell.length_c   1.000
_cell.angle_alpha   90.00
_cell.angle_beta   90.00
_cell.angle_gamma   90.00
#
_symmetry.space_group_name_H-M   'P 1'
#
loop_
_entity.id
_entity.type
_entity.pdbx_description
1 polymer ?
#
loop_
_entity_poly.entity_id
_entity_poly.type
_entity_poly.pdbx_seq_one_letter_code
_entity_poly.pdbx_strand_id
1 'polypeptide(L)'
;AMIKSYWAGKAGLDPNKVFSVSVMPCTAKKWETKRNDDMKSAGYGYDVDIAITTRELARMIKQAGIDLLQLPDEEADNPLGPYTGAGTIFGATGGVMEAAVRSAYFLVTKKELGDVNFLPVRGLEGVKEAEVDLNGTKIRIAVAHQMGNIAAVLDKIREARAAGKETPYHFV
;
A
#
# COMPACT_ATOMS: atom_id res chain seq x y z
N ALA A 1 12.35 -6.47 4.19
CA ALA A 1 12.55 -7.48 3.15
C ALA A 1 13.53 -6.94 2.10
N MET A 2 13.05 -6.23 1.06
CA MET A 2 13.88 -5.81 -0.09
C MET A 2 15.13 -4.98 0.25
N ILE A 3 15.05 -4.11 1.26
CA ILE A 3 16.17 -3.27 1.69
C ILE A 3 17.34 -4.12 2.20
N LYS A 4 17.06 -5.05 3.13
CA LYS A 4 18.09 -5.91 3.75
C LYS A 4 18.50 -7.10 2.89
N SER A 5 17.69 -7.51 1.90
CA SER A 5 18.05 -8.57 0.96
C SER A 5 18.63 -7.99 -0.35
N TYR A 6 17.76 -7.53 -1.24
CA TYR A 6 18.12 -7.11 -2.59
C TYR A 6 19.02 -5.88 -2.62
N TRP A 7 18.64 -4.80 -1.92
CA TRP A 7 19.39 -3.54 -1.97
C TRP A 7 20.75 -3.65 -1.29
N ALA A 8 20.82 -4.25 -0.09
CA ALA A 8 22.08 -4.47 0.61
C ALA A 8 23.06 -5.30 -0.24
N GLY A 9 22.57 -6.35 -0.90
CA GLY A 9 23.36 -7.15 -1.84
C GLY A 9 23.85 -6.34 -3.05
N LYS A 10 23.00 -5.47 -3.62
CA LYS A 10 23.38 -4.58 -4.73
C LYS A 10 24.38 -3.50 -4.33
N ALA A 11 24.29 -2.99 -3.10
CA ALA A 11 25.18 -1.98 -2.54
C ALA A 11 26.50 -2.56 -1.98
N GLY A 12 26.64 -3.89 -1.91
CA GLY A 12 27.80 -4.54 -1.31
C GLY A 12 27.93 -4.32 0.20
N LEU A 13 26.81 -4.08 0.89
CA LEU A 13 26.75 -3.81 2.32
C LEU A 13 26.37 -5.07 3.10
N ASP A 14 26.92 -5.21 4.31
CA ASP A 14 26.47 -6.24 5.26
C ASP A 14 25.03 -5.92 5.73
N PRO A 15 24.05 -6.78 5.43
CA PRO A 15 22.65 -6.57 5.82
C PRO A 15 22.44 -6.36 7.32
N ASN A 16 23.29 -6.92 8.19
CA ASN A 16 23.18 -6.76 9.64
C ASN A 16 23.54 -5.35 10.10
N LYS A 17 24.25 -4.58 9.27
CA LYS A 17 24.60 -3.18 9.54
C LYS A 17 23.58 -2.19 8.98
N VAL A 18 22.58 -2.67 8.23
CA VAL A 18 21.52 -1.82 7.68
C VAL A 18 20.45 -1.59 8.73
N PHE A 19 20.24 -0.33 9.09
CA PHE A 19 19.14 0.08 9.96
C PHE A 19 18.02 0.71 9.13
N SER A 20 16.93 -0.02 8.97
CA SER A 20 15.76 0.32 8.15
C SER A 20 14.76 1.15 8.95
N VAL A 21 14.67 2.45 8.63
CA VAL A 21 13.73 3.40 9.22
C VAL A 21 12.58 3.64 8.27
N SER A 22 11.35 3.42 8.73
CA SER A 22 10.15 3.65 7.95
C SER A 22 9.39 4.87 8.43
N VAL A 23 9.08 5.81 7.53
CA VAL A 23 8.26 7.00 7.84
C VAL A 23 6.83 6.76 7.38
N MET A 24 5.87 6.80 8.31
CA MET A 24 4.51 6.35 8.06
C MET A 24 3.45 7.35 8.56
N PRO A 25 2.33 7.52 7.85
CA PRO A 25 1.22 8.36 8.32
C PRO A 25 0.34 7.67 9.38
N CYS A 26 0.66 6.42 9.76
CA CYS A 26 -0.16 5.58 10.63
C CYS A 26 0.65 5.06 11.83
N THR A 27 0.04 5.09 13.02
CA THR A 27 0.64 4.51 14.23
C THR A 27 0.61 2.99 14.23
N ALA A 28 -0.35 2.35 13.56
CA ALA A 28 -0.43 0.89 13.48
C ALA A 28 0.83 0.26 12.86
N LYS A 29 1.51 0.98 11.95
CA LYS A 29 2.78 0.52 11.36
C LYS A 29 3.89 0.30 12.40
N LYS A 30 3.85 0.99 13.54
CA LYS A 30 4.79 0.74 14.65
C LYS A 30 4.63 -0.65 15.26
N TRP A 31 3.39 -1.13 15.35
CA TRP A 31 3.11 -2.48 15.82
C TRP A 31 3.38 -3.51 14.71
N GLU A 32 3.04 -3.17 13.46
CA GLU A 32 3.22 -4.06 12.30
C GLU A 32 4.66 -4.54 12.14
N THR A 33 5.67 -3.69 12.38
CA THR A 33 7.09 -4.09 12.22
C THR A 33 7.51 -5.28 13.08
N LYS A 34 6.77 -5.57 14.17
CA LYS A 34 7.05 -6.68 15.10
C LYS A 34 5.88 -7.63 15.27
N ARG A 35 4.93 -7.61 14.34
CA ARG A 35 3.68 -8.38 14.43
C ARG A 35 3.91 -9.89 14.60
N ASN A 36 4.77 -10.47 13.76
CA ASN A 36 5.05 -11.91 13.71
C ASN A 36 6.39 -12.17 13.01
N ASP A 37 6.76 -13.45 12.88
CA ASP A 37 8.03 -13.86 12.27
C ASP A 37 8.11 -13.58 10.76
N ASP A 38 6.98 -13.39 10.07
CA ASP A 38 6.98 -12.95 8.67
C ASP A 38 7.66 -11.58 8.50
N MET A 39 7.72 -10.77 9.56
CA MET A 39 8.43 -9.49 9.56
C MET A 39 9.95 -9.63 9.66
N LYS A 40 10.47 -10.86 9.60
CA LYS A 40 11.91 -11.18 9.56
C LYS A 40 12.29 -11.87 8.24
N SER A 41 11.53 -11.61 7.17
CA SER A 41 11.65 -12.35 5.90
C SER A 41 13.02 -12.21 5.24
N ALA A 42 13.77 -11.14 5.50
CA ALA A 42 15.13 -10.98 4.98
C ALA A 42 16.17 -11.89 5.67
N GLY A 43 15.88 -12.49 6.83
CA GLY A 43 16.82 -13.34 7.56
C GLY A 43 17.88 -12.58 8.40
N TYR A 44 17.83 -11.26 8.41
CA TYR A 44 18.79 -10.38 9.11
C TYR A 44 18.10 -9.54 10.18
N GLY A 45 17.37 -10.21 11.08
CA GLY A 45 16.49 -9.57 12.07
C GLY A 45 15.18 -9.09 11.46
N TYR A 46 14.56 -8.07 12.07
CA TYR A 46 13.33 -7.49 11.55
C TYR A 46 13.59 -6.73 10.24
N ASP A 47 12.64 -6.83 9.31
CA ASP A 47 12.67 -6.22 7.98
C ASP A 47 12.66 -4.69 8.02
N VAL A 48 11.99 -4.14 9.03
CA VAL A 48 11.93 -2.72 9.38
C VAL A 48 12.29 -2.61 10.85
N ASP A 49 13.37 -1.91 11.17
CA ASP A 49 13.89 -1.82 12.53
C ASP A 49 13.04 -0.88 13.39
N ILE A 50 12.58 0.22 12.78
CA ILE A 50 11.67 1.17 13.42
C ILE A 50 10.74 1.84 12.42
N ALA A 51 9.51 2.11 12.86
CA ALA A 51 8.59 3.00 12.16
C ALA A 51 8.39 4.29 12.98
N ILE A 52 8.56 5.43 12.34
CA ILE A 52 8.27 6.76 12.89
C ILE A 52 7.10 7.39 12.14
N THR A 53 6.34 8.22 12.83
CA THR A 53 5.23 8.94 12.20
C THR A 53 5.70 10.16 11.43
N THR A 54 4.89 10.63 10.49
CA THR A 54 5.11 11.94 9.83
C THR A 54 5.31 13.08 10.84
N ARG A 55 4.58 13.04 11.97
CA ARG A 55 4.72 14.04 13.05
C ARG A 55 6.07 13.96 13.77
N GLU A 56 6.61 12.75 13.96
CA GLU A 56 7.92 12.56 14.58
C GLU A 56 9.04 13.04 13.65
N LEU A 57 8.98 12.70 12.37
CA LEU A 57 9.92 13.23 11.37
C LEU A 57 9.87 14.77 11.31
N ALA A 58 8.68 15.36 11.26
CA ALA A 58 8.51 16.81 11.23
C ALA A 58 9.12 17.50 12.47
N ARG A 59 9.07 16.87 13.64
CA ARG A 59 9.75 17.39 14.85
C ARG A 59 11.27 17.30 14.73
N MET A 60 11.81 16.20 14.21
CA MET A 60 13.25 16.04 14.00
C MET A 60 13.80 17.09 13.03
N ILE A 61 13.10 17.33 11.91
CA ILE A 61 13.46 18.38 10.93
C ILE A 61 13.51 19.76 11.60
N LYS A 62 12.47 20.11 12.38
CA LYS A 62 12.40 21.38 13.11
C LYS A 62 13.49 21.52 14.17
N GLN A 63 13.78 20.45 14.92
CA GLN A 63 14.83 20.44 15.95
C GLN A 63 16.23 20.58 15.34
N ALA A 64 16.44 20.07 14.13
CA ALA A 64 17.68 20.24 13.39
C ALA A 64 17.83 21.65 12.78
N GLY A 65 16.83 22.52 12.89
CA GLY A 65 16.86 23.87 12.30
C GLY A 65 16.73 23.89 10.77
N ILE A 66 16.21 22.81 10.18
CA ILE A 66 16.06 22.70 8.72
C ILE A 66 14.77 23.39 8.27
N ASP A 67 14.89 24.35 7.36
CA ASP A 67 13.75 24.95 6.67
C ASP A 67 13.44 24.19 5.37
N LEU A 68 12.48 23.26 5.47
CA LEU A 68 12.07 22.40 4.36
C LEU A 68 11.61 23.18 3.12
N LEU A 69 11.04 24.39 3.29
CA LEU A 69 10.52 25.19 2.17
C LEU A 69 11.62 25.87 1.36
N GLN A 70 12.83 25.94 1.89
CA GLN A 70 13.99 26.55 1.23
C GLN A 70 14.94 25.51 0.63
N LEU A 71 14.67 24.22 0.83
CA LEU A 71 15.50 23.17 0.27
C LEU A 71 15.21 23.01 -1.23
N PRO A 72 16.25 22.77 -2.05
CA PRO A 72 16.05 22.35 -3.43
C PRO A 72 15.40 20.97 -3.48
N ASP A 73 14.68 20.69 -4.56
CA ASP A 73 14.16 19.35 -4.83
C ASP A 73 15.32 18.38 -5.12
N GLU A 74 15.20 17.17 -4.59
CA GLU A 74 16.15 16.07 -4.82
C GLU A 74 15.40 14.77 -5.16
N GLU A 75 16.02 13.96 -6.01
CA GLU A 75 15.50 12.65 -6.39
C GLU A 75 15.78 11.58 -5.34
N ALA A 76 14.90 10.59 -5.25
CA ALA A 76 15.13 9.44 -4.38
C ALA A 76 16.21 8.50 -4.92
N ASP A 77 16.92 7.81 -4.02
CA ASP A 77 18.01 6.90 -4.38
C ASP A 77 17.57 5.69 -5.24
N ASN A 78 18.38 5.32 -6.22
CA ASN A 78 18.20 4.11 -7.04
C ASN A 78 18.86 2.89 -6.35
N PRO A 79 18.31 1.66 -6.43
CA PRO A 79 17.18 1.20 -7.27
C PRO A 79 15.81 1.16 -6.62
N LEU A 80 15.67 1.47 -5.33
CA LEU A 80 14.39 1.31 -4.62
C LEU A 80 13.59 2.61 -4.42
N GLY A 81 14.11 3.73 -4.91
CA GLY A 81 13.43 5.03 -4.89
C GLY A 81 12.39 5.26 -6.00
N PRO A 82 12.60 4.83 -7.26
CA PRO A 82 11.62 5.05 -8.32
C PRO A 82 10.26 4.43 -8.02
N TYR A 83 9.18 5.16 -8.29
CA TYR A 83 7.80 4.71 -8.13
C TYR A 83 6.93 5.14 -9.32
N THR A 84 5.78 4.47 -9.50
CA THR A 84 4.81 4.79 -10.55
C THR A 84 3.62 5.55 -9.96
N GLY A 85 2.82 6.19 -10.82
CA GLY A 85 1.59 6.87 -10.38
C GLY A 85 0.57 5.93 -9.71
N ALA A 86 0.64 4.61 -9.97
CA ALA A 86 -0.15 3.62 -9.24
C ALA A 86 0.32 3.49 -7.78
N GLY A 87 1.63 3.55 -7.51
CA GLY A 87 2.17 3.56 -6.14
C GLY A 87 1.79 4.83 -5.37
N THR A 88 1.82 5.99 -6.04
CA THR A 88 1.52 7.29 -5.43
C THR A 88 0.11 7.35 -4.83
N ILE A 89 -0.89 6.72 -5.48
CA ILE A 89 -2.29 6.82 -5.05
C ILE A 89 -2.64 5.93 -3.85
N PHE A 90 -1.74 5.04 -3.38
CA PHE A 90 -2.02 4.13 -2.25
C PHE A 90 -2.48 4.84 -0.98
N GLY A 91 -2.05 6.10 -0.78
CA GLY A 91 -2.41 6.91 0.38
C GLY A 91 -3.86 7.40 0.40
N ALA A 92 -4.58 7.33 -0.72
CA ALA A 92 -5.98 7.74 -0.81
C ALA A 92 -6.92 6.54 -0.74
N THR A 93 -8.11 6.72 -0.15
CA THR A 93 -9.13 5.66 -0.15
C THR A 93 -9.50 5.26 -1.58
N GLY A 94 -9.43 3.96 -1.86
CA GLY A 94 -9.63 3.39 -3.19
C GLY A 94 -8.39 3.36 -4.08
N GLY A 95 -7.30 4.04 -3.70
CA GLY A 95 -6.08 4.07 -4.51
C GLY A 95 -5.37 2.72 -4.61
N VAL A 96 -5.38 1.91 -3.55
CA VAL A 96 -4.88 0.53 -3.58
C VAL A 96 -5.69 -0.32 -4.58
N MET A 97 -7.02 -0.18 -4.55
CA MET A 97 -7.93 -0.90 -5.45
C MET A 97 -7.70 -0.47 -6.90
N GLU A 98 -7.64 0.82 -7.17
CA GLU A 98 -7.35 1.37 -8.51
C GLU A 98 -6.00 0.90 -9.04
N ALA A 99 -4.95 0.94 -8.20
CA ALA A 99 -3.63 0.45 -8.59
C ALA A 99 -3.63 -1.06 -8.91
N ALA A 100 -4.33 -1.86 -8.10
CA ALA A 100 -4.47 -3.30 -8.35
C ALA A 100 -5.22 -3.58 -9.66
N VAL A 101 -6.30 -2.85 -9.95
CA VAL A 101 -7.07 -2.97 -11.19
C VAL A 101 -6.22 -2.65 -12.41
N ARG A 102 -5.43 -1.56 -12.37
CA ARG A 102 -4.52 -1.18 -13.47
C ARG A 102 -3.58 -2.32 -13.84
N SER A 103 -2.91 -2.92 -12.86
CA SER A 103 -1.97 -4.02 -13.10
C SER A 103 -2.68 -5.32 -13.45
N ALA A 104 -3.78 -5.67 -12.78
CA ALA A 104 -4.54 -6.88 -13.06
C ALA A 104 -5.07 -6.90 -14.49
N TYR A 105 -5.54 -5.75 -15.01
CA TYR A 105 -6.00 -5.61 -16.39
C TYR A 105 -4.91 -6.01 -17.38
N PHE A 106 -3.71 -5.42 -17.26
CA PHE A 106 -2.62 -5.77 -18.16
C PHE A 106 -2.19 -7.24 -18.00
N LEU A 107 -2.10 -7.74 -16.77
CA LEU A 107 -1.65 -9.11 -16.51
C LEU A 107 -2.58 -10.16 -17.10
N VAL A 108 -3.90 -9.93 -17.05
CA VAL A 108 -4.94 -10.84 -17.58
C VAL A 108 -5.11 -10.66 -19.08
N THR A 109 -5.25 -9.43 -19.56
CA THR A 109 -5.62 -9.16 -20.96
C THR A 109 -4.43 -9.05 -21.91
N LYS A 110 -3.22 -8.87 -21.37
CA LYS A 110 -1.99 -8.51 -22.10
C LYS A 110 -2.12 -7.22 -22.92
N LYS A 111 -3.08 -6.37 -22.59
CA LYS A 111 -3.33 -5.08 -23.23
C LYS A 111 -3.21 -3.96 -22.21
N GLU A 112 -2.71 -2.83 -22.66
CA GLU A 112 -2.70 -1.61 -21.86
C GLU A 112 -4.12 -1.13 -21.64
N LEU A 113 -4.39 -0.64 -20.42
CA LEU A 113 -5.66 -0.03 -20.10
C LEU A 113 -5.67 1.38 -20.71
N GLY A 114 -6.61 1.64 -21.62
CA GLY A 114 -6.66 2.92 -22.35
C GLY A 114 -6.79 4.13 -21.42
N ASP A 115 -7.72 4.07 -20.46
CA ASP A 115 -7.84 5.04 -19.37
C ASP A 115 -7.48 4.37 -18.04
N VAL A 116 -6.35 4.78 -17.46
CA VAL A 116 -5.88 4.27 -16.18
C VAL A 116 -6.71 4.78 -14.99
N ASN A 117 -7.57 5.78 -15.19
CA ASN A 117 -8.41 6.32 -14.14
C ASN A 117 -9.59 5.41 -13.84
N PHE A 118 -9.53 4.72 -12.70
CA PHE A 118 -10.67 3.98 -12.20
C PHE A 118 -11.47 4.83 -11.21
N LEU A 119 -12.28 5.74 -11.75
CA LEU A 119 -13.02 6.73 -10.97
C LEU A 119 -14.01 6.17 -9.93
N PRO A 120 -14.71 5.04 -10.14
CA PRO A 120 -15.73 4.54 -9.20
C PRO A 120 -15.24 4.26 -7.77
N VAL A 121 -13.93 4.06 -7.56
CA VAL A 121 -13.37 3.79 -6.22
C VAL A 121 -12.82 5.04 -5.54
N ARG A 122 -12.80 6.19 -6.23
CA ARG A 122 -12.33 7.45 -5.68
C ARG A 122 -13.41 8.13 -4.84
N GLY A 123 -13.03 9.16 -4.08
CA GLY A 123 -13.94 9.90 -3.22
C GLY A 123 -14.03 9.35 -1.79
N LEU A 124 -14.82 10.02 -0.95
CA LEU A 124 -14.86 9.82 0.50
C LEU A 124 -16.09 9.05 1.00
N GLU A 125 -16.89 8.50 0.09
CA GLU A 125 -18.01 7.64 0.44
C GLU A 125 -17.55 6.45 1.29
N GLY A 126 -18.38 6.08 2.29
CA GLY A 126 -18.03 5.10 3.30
C GLY A 126 -17.80 3.69 2.75
N VAL A 127 -18.65 3.26 1.82
CA VAL A 127 -18.48 2.03 1.05
C VAL A 127 -18.69 2.38 -0.42
N LYS A 128 -17.72 2.01 -1.26
CA LYS A 128 -17.80 2.17 -2.71
C LYS A 128 -17.79 0.78 -3.33
N GLU A 129 -18.68 0.53 -4.28
CA GLU A 129 -18.80 -0.76 -4.96
C GLU A 129 -18.67 -0.52 -6.46
N ALA A 130 -17.95 -1.39 -7.15
CA ALA A 130 -17.77 -1.30 -8.59
C ALA A 130 -17.60 -2.68 -9.21
N GLU A 131 -17.76 -2.75 -10.53
CA GLU A 131 -17.45 -3.94 -11.32
C GLU A 131 -16.40 -3.57 -12.37
N VAL A 132 -15.40 -4.43 -12.52
CA VAL A 132 -14.35 -4.31 -13.53
C VAL A 132 -14.46 -5.47 -14.49
N ASP A 133 -14.56 -5.18 -15.79
CA ASP A 133 -14.49 -6.21 -16.82
C ASP A 133 -13.03 -6.46 -17.22
N LEU A 134 -12.53 -7.65 -16.90
CA LEU A 134 -11.22 -8.15 -17.32
C LEU A 134 -11.38 -9.13 -18.48
N ASN A 135 -11.70 -8.61 -19.67
CA ASN A 135 -11.85 -9.38 -20.91
C ASN A 135 -12.91 -10.50 -20.83
N GLY A 136 -14.12 -10.12 -20.43
CA GLY A 136 -15.28 -10.99 -20.24
C GLY A 136 -15.43 -11.52 -18.81
N THR A 137 -14.42 -11.36 -17.96
CA THR A 137 -14.49 -11.75 -16.55
C THR A 137 -14.86 -10.55 -15.69
N LYS A 138 -16.08 -10.56 -15.15
CA LYS A 138 -16.61 -9.50 -14.29
C LYS A 138 -16.11 -9.64 -12.86
N ILE A 139 -15.25 -8.71 -12.44
CA ILE A 139 -14.70 -8.62 -11.09
C ILE A 139 -15.43 -7.54 -10.31
N ARG A 140 -16.38 -7.96 -9.48
CA ARG A 140 -17.00 -7.14 -8.43
C ARG A 140 -16.00 -6.81 -7.32
N ILE A 141 -15.92 -5.54 -6.96
CA ILE A 141 -15.01 -5.02 -5.94
C ILE A 141 -15.75 -4.08 -4.98
N ALA A 142 -15.26 -4.01 -3.75
CA ALA A 142 -15.70 -3.03 -2.78
C ALA A 142 -14.51 -2.29 -2.18
N VAL A 143 -14.72 -1.07 -1.70
CA VAL A 143 -13.73 -0.30 -0.94
C VAL A 143 -14.43 0.23 0.31
N ALA A 144 -14.01 -0.26 1.46
CA ALA A 144 -14.47 0.22 2.76
C ALA A 144 -13.55 1.35 3.26
N HIS A 145 -14.06 2.58 3.29
CA HIS A 145 -13.37 3.72 3.89
C HIS A 145 -13.76 3.84 5.36
N GLN A 146 -12.76 3.93 6.26
CA GLN A 146 -12.94 3.99 7.72
C GLN A 146 -13.46 2.69 8.35
N MET A 147 -13.03 2.44 9.59
CA MET A 147 -13.37 1.20 10.30
C MET A 147 -14.87 1.02 10.54
N GLY A 148 -15.62 2.11 10.72
CA GLY A 148 -17.08 2.06 10.95
C GLY A 148 -17.86 1.43 9.81
N ASN A 149 -17.33 1.46 8.58
CA ASN A 149 -18.00 0.92 7.39
C ASN A 149 -17.62 -0.54 7.09
N ILE A 150 -16.61 -1.09 7.79
CA ILE A 150 -16.12 -2.44 7.54
C ILE A 150 -17.19 -3.50 7.84
N ALA A 151 -17.93 -3.34 8.95
CA ALA A 151 -18.95 -4.30 9.36
C ALA A 151 -20.00 -4.51 8.27
N ALA A 152 -20.51 -3.42 7.68
CA ALA A 152 -21.49 -3.48 6.61
C ALA A 152 -21.02 -4.29 5.39
N VAL A 153 -19.73 -4.19 5.04
CA VAL A 153 -19.16 -4.98 3.93
C VAL A 153 -18.97 -6.45 4.32
N LEU A 154 -18.45 -6.70 5.54
CA LEU A 154 -18.22 -8.06 6.02
C LEU A 154 -19.51 -8.84 6.26
N ASP A 155 -20.57 -8.18 6.71
CA ASP A 155 -21.85 -8.82 6.98
C ASP A 155 -22.51 -9.30 5.68
N LYS A 156 -22.48 -8.50 4.60
CA LYS A 156 -22.89 -8.96 3.26
C LYS A 156 -22.13 -10.22 2.81
N ILE A 157 -20.82 -10.29 3.09
CA ILE A 157 -19.99 -11.47 2.75
C ILE A 157 -20.37 -12.68 3.61
N ARG A 158 -20.57 -12.48 4.92
CA ARG A 158 -20.96 -13.54 5.86
C ARG A 158 -22.32 -14.12 5.53
N GLU A 159 -23.30 -13.26 5.24
CA GLU A 159 -24.65 -13.67 4.84
C GLU A 159 -24.64 -14.50 3.55
N ALA A 160 -23.88 -14.06 2.53
CA ALA A 160 -23.73 -14.82 1.29
C ALA A 160 -23.12 -16.21 1.54
N ARG A 161 -22.05 -16.28 2.36
CA ARG A 161 -21.42 -17.54 2.74
C ARG A 161 -22.36 -18.46 3.52
N ALA A 162 -23.09 -17.92 4.51
CA ALA A 162 -24.04 -18.69 5.32
C ALA A 162 -25.19 -19.25 4.47
N ALA A 163 -25.60 -18.51 3.42
CA ALA A 163 -26.62 -18.94 2.47
C ALA A 163 -26.09 -19.89 1.36
N GLY A 164 -24.81 -20.26 1.37
CA GLY A 164 -24.19 -21.08 0.32
C GLY A 164 -24.13 -20.39 -1.05
N LYS A 165 -24.21 -19.05 -1.08
CA LYS A 165 -24.15 -18.23 -2.30
C LYS A 165 -22.73 -17.74 -2.54
N GLU A 166 -22.45 -17.38 -3.78
CA GLU A 166 -21.22 -16.68 -4.13
C GLU A 166 -21.11 -15.36 -3.36
N THR A 167 -19.89 -15.01 -2.93
CA THR A 167 -19.66 -13.76 -2.22
C THR A 167 -19.90 -12.55 -3.14
N PRO A 168 -20.45 -11.43 -2.62
CA PRO A 168 -20.80 -10.28 -3.43
C PRO A 168 -19.59 -9.59 -4.08
N TYR A 169 -18.39 -9.78 -3.53
CA TYR A 169 -17.16 -9.17 -4.00
C TYR A 169 -16.07 -10.23 -4.17
N HIS A 170 -15.22 -10.05 -5.17
CA HIS A 170 -14.02 -10.85 -5.38
C HIS A 170 -12.78 -10.20 -4.73
N PHE A 171 -12.79 -8.88 -4.56
CA PHE A 171 -11.76 -8.12 -3.87
C PHE A 171 -12.38 -6.95 -3.07
N VAL A 172 -11.93 -6.76 -1.83
CA VAL A 172 -12.39 -5.71 -0.90
C VAL A 172 -11.18 -4.96 -0.35
#